data_AF-A0A225AZG5-F1
#
_entry.id   AF-A0A225AZG5-F1
#
_cell.length_a   1.000
_cell.length_b   1.000
_cell.length_c   1.000
_cell.angle_alpha   90.00
_cell.angle_beta   90.00
_cell.angle_gamma   90.00
#
_symmetry.space_group_name_H-M   'P 1'
#
loop_
_entity.id
_entity.type
_entity.pdbx_description
1 polymer ?
#
loop_
_entity_poly.entity_id
_entity_poly.type
_entity_poly.pdbx_seq_one_letter_code
_entity_poly.pdbx_strand_id
1 'polypeptide(L)'
;MASDLSRHHHIPDTVEGDDYTPTPSEPGSDSEGSHLLIGESLIPVRERKPPGTTVVTIDGLLKDPLLLMEDLKEGCGGQLWPAGLLLSRYMLEEHATDLVEWSWEQEAV
;
A
#
# COMPACT_ATOMS: atom_id res chain seq x y z
N MET A 1 28.44 -51.23 -27.09
CA MET A 1 29.58 -51.91 -26.46
C MET A 1 29.98 -51.08 -25.25
N ALA A 2 29.62 -51.56 -24.07
CA ALA A 2 30.08 -50.96 -22.82
C ALA A 2 31.47 -51.54 -22.51
N SER A 3 32.42 -50.69 -22.17
CA SER A 3 33.70 -51.12 -21.61
C SER A 3 33.98 -50.30 -20.37
N ASP A 4 33.83 -51.00 -19.26
CA ASP A 4 34.31 -50.73 -17.92
C ASP A 4 35.85 -50.76 -17.92
N LEU A 5 36.48 -49.81 -17.22
CA LEU A 5 37.80 -50.03 -16.62
C LEU A 5 37.93 -49.20 -15.34
N SER A 6 37.42 -49.80 -14.27
CA SER A 6 37.84 -49.62 -12.88
C SER A 6 39.34 -49.28 -12.73
N ARG A 7 39.63 -48.15 -12.08
CA ARG A 7 40.95 -47.85 -11.53
C ARG A 7 40.79 -47.35 -10.10
N HIS A 8 41.03 -48.25 -9.15
CA HIS A 8 41.11 -47.96 -7.72
C HIS A 8 42.33 -47.08 -7.41
N HIS A 9 42.10 -45.98 -6.68
CA HIS A 9 43.08 -45.35 -5.77
C HIS A 9 42.27 -44.68 -4.65
N HIS A 10 42.12 -45.36 -3.51
CA HIS A 10 42.84 -45.11 -2.25
C HIS A 10 42.40 -43.81 -1.57
N ILE A 11 41.45 -43.94 -0.64
CA ILE A 11 41.06 -42.89 0.31
C ILE A 11 42.10 -42.88 1.42
N PRO A 12 42.86 -41.80 1.64
CA PRO A 12 43.56 -41.62 2.90
C PRO A 12 42.54 -41.21 3.97
N ASP A 13 42.39 -42.07 4.96
CA ASP A 13 41.74 -41.76 6.22
C ASP A 13 42.56 -40.70 6.98
N THR A 14 41.84 -39.71 7.50
CA THR A 14 42.25 -38.77 8.58
C THR A 14 43.17 -37.59 8.21
N VAL A 15 42.57 -36.41 8.19
CA VAL A 15 43.14 -35.18 8.78
C VAL A 15 42.00 -34.58 9.63
N GLU A 16 42.03 -34.89 10.92
CA GLU A 16 42.31 -33.93 12.01
C GLU A 16 41.28 -32.79 12.05
N GLY A 17 40.54 -32.76 13.15
CA GLY A 17 39.36 -31.94 13.34
C GLY A 17 39.67 -30.45 13.35
N ASP A 18 38.87 -29.70 12.60
CA ASP A 18 38.64 -28.29 12.85
C ASP A 18 37.14 -28.07 13.05
N ASP A 19 36.86 -27.38 14.15
CA ASP A 19 35.58 -26.90 14.67
C ASP A 19 34.55 -26.55 13.57
N TYR A 20 33.54 -27.40 13.36
CA TYR A 20 32.34 -27.01 12.61
C TYR A 20 31.49 -26.13 13.55
N THR A 21 31.83 -24.86 13.65
CA THR A 21 30.86 -23.85 14.07
C THR A 21 29.83 -23.74 12.94
N PRO A 22 28.52 -23.97 13.17
CA PRO A 22 27.53 -23.76 12.13
C PRO A 22 27.48 -22.26 11.83
N THR A 23 28.05 -21.86 10.70
CA THR A 23 27.88 -20.52 10.13
C THR A 23 26.39 -20.28 9.95
N PRO A 24 25.79 -19.24 10.57
CA PRO A 24 24.41 -18.88 10.31
C PRO A 24 24.30 -18.60 8.81
N SER A 25 23.41 -19.33 8.15
CA SER A 25 23.12 -19.17 6.73
C SER A 25 22.84 -17.69 6.46
N GLU A 26 23.56 -17.11 5.49
CA GLU A 26 23.31 -15.75 5.04
C GLU A 26 21.82 -15.61 4.71
N PRO A 27 21.09 -14.67 5.32
CA PRO A 27 19.78 -14.32 4.82
C PRO A 27 20.00 -13.78 3.41
N GLY A 28 19.26 -14.36 2.44
CA GLY A 28 19.23 -13.87 1.07
C GLY A 28 19.09 -12.35 1.11
N SER A 29 20.07 -11.67 0.51
CA SER A 29 20.09 -10.22 0.38
C SER A 29 18.96 -9.80 -0.55
N ASP A 30 17.74 -9.75 -0.01
CA ASP A 30 16.63 -9.01 -0.60
C ASP A 30 17.03 -7.54 -0.59
N SER A 31 17.60 -7.13 -1.73
CA SER A 31 17.81 -5.77 -2.20
C SER A 31 17.46 -4.73 -1.14
N GLU A 32 18.46 -4.30 -0.37
CA GLU A 32 18.38 -3.12 0.48
C GLU A 32 17.76 -2.00 -0.34
N GLY A 33 16.46 -1.78 -0.12
CA GLY A 33 15.76 -0.64 -0.66
C GLY A 33 16.56 0.55 -0.17
N SER A 34 17.26 1.22 -1.08
CA SER A 34 18.00 2.43 -0.78
C SER A 34 17.00 3.41 -0.18
N HIS A 35 16.89 3.39 1.14
CA HIS A 35 15.99 4.22 1.90
C HIS A 35 16.57 5.61 1.69
N LEU A 36 15.97 6.36 0.76
CA LEU A 36 16.47 7.66 0.38
C LEU A 36 16.63 8.46 1.68
N LEU A 37 17.88 8.77 2.03
CA LEU A 37 18.24 9.60 3.18
C LEU A 37 17.86 11.05 2.84
N ILE A 38 16.57 11.26 2.64
CA ILE A 38 15.95 12.56 2.42
C ILE A 38 15.88 13.17 3.81
N GLY A 39 16.81 14.09 4.09
CA GLY A 39 16.80 14.82 5.34
C GLY A 39 15.50 15.61 5.51
N GLU A 40 15.02 15.70 6.75
CA GLU A 40 13.82 16.48 7.14
C GLU A 40 13.91 17.98 6.76
N SER A 41 15.10 18.45 6.37
CA SER A 41 15.31 19.78 5.79
C SER A 41 14.59 20.00 4.44
N LEU A 42 14.27 18.94 3.69
CA LEU A 42 13.67 19.07 2.36
C LEU A 42 12.15 19.15 2.41
N ILE A 43 11.52 18.50 3.40
CA ILE A 43 10.07 18.47 3.57
C ILE A 43 9.79 18.51 5.08
N PRO A 44 9.06 19.52 5.59
CA PRO A 44 8.69 19.54 7.01
C PRO A 44 7.84 18.32 7.35
N VAL A 45 8.04 17.78 8.56
CA VAL A 45 7.21 16.70 9.08
C VAL A 45 5.75 17.15 9.07
N ARG A 46 4.88 16.36 8.42
CA ARG A 46 3.46 16.69 8.34
C ARG A 46 2.81 16.47 9.70
N GLU A 47 2.19 17.51 10.23
CA GLU A 47 1.35 17.37 11.42
C GLU A 47 0.15 16.46 11.13
N ARG A 48 -0.06 15.46 11.99
CA ARG A 48 -1.21 14.56 11.88
C ARG A 48 -2.46 15.31 12.31
N LYS A 49 -3.40 15.48 11.39
CA LYS A 49 -4.71 16.07 11.69
C LYS A 49 -5.45 15.16 12.70
N PRO A 50 -6.01 15.70 13.80
CA PRO A 50 -6.86 14.92 14.68
C PRO A 50 -8.17 14.56 13.96
N PRO A 51 -8.89 13.53 14.43
CA PRO A 51 -10.22 13.23 13.91
C PRO A 51 -11.15 14.45 14.02
N GLY A 52 -11.95 14.70 13.00
CA GLY A 52 -12.85 15.86 13.00
C GLY A 52 -13.83 15.85 11.84
N THR A 53 -14.85 16.69 11.93
CA THR A 53 -15.86 16.82 10.87
C THR A 53 -15.54 18.03 9.98
N THR A 54 -15.50 17.80 8.68
CA THR A 54 -15.33 18.86 7.66
C THR A 54 -16.66 19.11 6.96
N VAL A 55 -17.01 20.39 6.78
CA VAL A 55 -18.20 20.82 6.04
C VAL A 55 -17.81 21.06 4.58
N VAL A 56 -18.51 20.43 3.64
CA VAL A 56 -18.22 20.51 2.20
C VAL A 56 -19.47 20.92 1.43
N THR A 57 -19.41 22.04 0.71
CA THR A 57 -20.57 22.61 0.00
C THR A 57 -20.65 22.23 -1.49
N ILE A 58 -19.62 21.57 -2.05
CA ILE A 58 -19.45 21.24 -3.49
C ILE A 58 -20.05 22.34 -4.39
N ASP A 59 -19.48 23.55 -4.31
CA ASP A 59 -19.89 24.72 -5.10
C ASP A 59 -21.39 25.08 -5.07
N GLY A 60 -22.12 24.64 -4.04
CA GLY A 60 -23.55 24.87 -3.89
C GLY A 60 -24.41 23.96 -4.77
N LEU A 61 -23.83 22.91 -5.37
CA LEU A 61 -24.57 21.92 -6.17
C LEU A 61 -25.49 21.05 -5.32
N LEU A 62 -25.20 20.95 -4.02
CA LEU A 62 -26.05 20.26 -3.06
C LEU A 62 -26.92 21.27 -2.32
N LYS A 63 -28.17 20.89 -2.04
CA LYS A 63 -29.10 21.69 -1.24
C LYS A 63 -28.54 21.99 0.15
N ASP A 64 -27.97 20.97 0.79
CA ASP A 64 -27.37 21.03 2.11
C ASP A 64 -25.89 20.61 2.03
N PRO A 65 -24.99 21.25 2.78
CA PRO A 65 -23.58 20.86 2.81
C PRO A 65 -23.38 19.44 3.35
N LEU A 66 -22.37 18.73 2.85
CA LEU A 66 -21.96 17.44 3.40
C LEU A 66 -21.14 17.62 4.69
N LEU A 67 -21.42 16.78 5.68
CA LEU A 67 -20.65 16.66 6.90
C LEU A 67 -19.80 15.38 6.81
N LEU A 68 -18.50 15.54 6.59
CA LEU A 68 -17.59 14.41 6.42
C LEU A 68 -16.77 14.20 7.69
N MET A 69 -16.88 13.02 8.29
CA MET A 69 -16.01 12.61 9.40
C MET A 69 -14.66 12.17 8.83
N GLU A 70 -13.62 12.90 9.18
CA GLU A 70 -12.26 12.56 8.82
C GLU A 70 -11.52 11.95 10.01
N ASP A 71 -10.93 10.77 9.84
CA ASP A 71 -10.16 10.08 10.88
C ASP A 71 -8.90 9.43 10.28
N LEU A 72 -7.71 9.90 10.69
CA LEU A 72 -6.42 9.38 10.20
C LEU A 72 -5.90 8.20 11.02
N LYS A 73 -6.73 7.52 11.84
CA LYS A 73 -6.30 6.37 12.66
C LYS A 73 -5.56 5.29 11.85
N GLU A 74 -6.07 4.95 10.67
CA GLU A 74 -5.55 3.87 9.81
C GLU A 74 -4.89 4.37 8.50
N GLY A 75 -4.36 5.60 8.48
CA GLY A 75 -3.67 6.19 7.33
C GLY A 75 -4.41 7.36 6.65
N CYS A 76 -4.07 7.68 5.40
CA CYS A 76 -4.65 8.81 4.66
C CYS A 76 -6.07 8.56 4.12
N GLY A 77 -6.63 7.37 4.34
CA GLY A 77 -7.92 6.95 3.80
C GLY A 77 -9.12 7.68 4.40
N GLY A 78 -8.98 8.24 5.61
CA GLY A 78 -10.03 9.02 6.25
C GLY A 78 -9.98 10.51 5.94
N GLN A 79 -9.07 11.01 5.09
CA GLN A 79 -9.09 12.43 4.69
C GLN A 79 -9.90 12.61 3.41
N LEU A 80 -10.43 13.80 3.18
CA LEU A 80 -10.99 14.17 1.87
C LEU A 80 -9.87 14.34 0.83
N TRP A 81 -9.98 13.62 -0.28
CA TRP A 81 -9.02 13.71 -1.39
C TRP A 81 -9.48 14.73 -2.44
N PRO A 82 -8.59 15.63 -2.92
CA PRO A 82 -8.95 16.60 -3.97
C PRO A 82 -9.53 15.96 -5.23
N ALA A 83 -8.99 14.82 -5.66
CA ALA A 83 -9.48 14.09 -6.82
C ALA A 83 -10.90 13.54 -6.60
N GLY A 84 -11.20 13.06 -5.39
CA GLY A 84 -12.54 12.58 -5.03
C GLY A 84 -13.55 13.73 -5.04
N LEU A 85 -13.19 14.89 -4.47
CA LEU A 85 -14.05 16.07 -4.49
C LEU A 85 -14.32 16.57 -5.91
N LEU A 86 -13.30 16.59 -6.78
CA LEU A 86 -13.44 16.96 -8.18
C LEU A 86 -14.35 15.98 -8.93
N LEU A 87 -14.19 14.68 -8.72
CA LEU A 87 -15.05 13.66 -9.30
C LEU A 87 -16.50 13.81 -8.82
N SER A 88 -16.72 14.06 -7.53
CA SER A 88 -18.06 14.30 -6.98
C SER A 88 -18.72 15.51 -7.64
N ARG A 89 -17.98 16.61 -7.81
CA ARG A 89 -18.48 17.77 -8.55
C ARG A 89 -18.87 17.40 -9.98
N TYR A 90 -17.98 16.76 -10.72
CA TYR A 90 -18.23 16.33 -12.11
C TYR A 90 -19.50 15.47 -12.21
N MET A 91 -19.66 14.50 -11.31
CA MET A 91 -20.85 13.63 -11.29
C MET A 91 -22.13 14.43 -11.03
N LEU A 92 -22.08 15.42 -10.14
CA LEU A 92 -23.23 16.27 -9.84
C LEU A 92 -23.55 17.27 -10.95
N GLU A 93 -22.55 17.69 -11.75
CA GLU A 93 -22.77 18.59 -12.88
C GLU A 93 -23.27 17.83 -14.13
N GLU A 94 -22.62 16.72 -14.50
CA GLU A 94 -22.89 16.01 -15.75
C GLU A 94 -23.99 14.94 -15.64
N HIS A 95 -24.19 14.35 -14.46
CA HIS A 95 -25.12 13.24 -14.24
C HIS A 95 -26.25 13.59 -13.27
N ALA A 96 -26.53 14.88 -13.05
CA ALA A 96 -27.55 15.34 -12.10
C ALA A 96 -28.93 14.68 -12.34
N THR A 97 -29.36 14.57 -13.59
CA THR A 97 -30.65 14.00 -13.98
C THR A 97 -30.72 12.51 -13.71
N ASP A 98 -29.65 11.78 -14.02
CA ASP A 98 -29.55 10.32 -13.85
C ASP A 98 -29.59 9.94 -12.36
N LEU A 99 -29.03 10.80 -11.50
CA LEU A 99 -29.03 10.63 -10.05
C LEU A 99 -30.39 10.92 -9.40
N VAL A 100 -31.23 11.75 -10.02
CA VAL A 100 -32.59 12.07 -9.52
C VAL A 100 -33.60 10.97 -9.87
N GLU A 101 -33.37 10.23 -10.96
CA GLU A 101 -34.26 9.16 -11.43
C GLU A 101 -34.28 7.93 -10.49
N TRP A 102 -33.35 7.82 -9.54
CA TRP A 102 -33.30 6.72 -8.55
C TRP A 102 -34.35 6.84 -7.42
N SER A 103 -35.48 7.48 -7.71
CA SER A 103 -36.57 7.74 -6.77
C SER A 103 -37.63 6.63 -6.84
N TRP A 104 -37.42 5.56 -6.07
CA TRP A 104 -38.46 4.65 -5.52
C TRP A 104 -39.31 3.75 -6.45
N GLU A 105 -39.03 3.62 -7.75
CA GLU A 105 -39.80 2.72 -8.63
C GLU A 105 -39.45 1.22 -8.55
N GLN A 106 -38.77 0.76 -7.50
CA GLN A 106 -38.34 -0.63 -7.34
C GLN A 106 -38.86 -1.32 -6.07
N GLU A 107 -40.03 -0.93 -5.56
CA GLU A 107 -40.73 -1.71 -4.52
C GLU A 107 -42.21 -1.91 -4.88
N ALA A 108 -42.47 -2.69 -5.93
CA ALA A 108 -43.78 -3.27 -6.21
C ALA A 108 -43.68 -4.47 -7.18
N VAL A 109 -43.14 -5.61 -6.71
CA VAL A 109 -43.51 -6.95 -7.20
C VAL A 109 -43.57 -7.91 -6.03
#